data_AF-A0A8T4NMM8-F1
#
_entry.id   AF-A0A8T4NMM8-F1
#
_cell.length_a   1.000
_cell.length_b   1.000
_cell.length_c   1.000
_cell.angle_alpha   90.00
_cell.angle_beta   90.00
_cell.angle_gamma   90.00
#
_symmetry.space_group_name_H-M   'P 1'
#
loop_
_entity.id
_entity.type
_entity.pdbx_description
1 polymer ?
#
loop_
_entity_poly.entity_id
_entity_poly.type
_entity_poly.pdbx_seq_one_letter_code
_entity_poly.pdbx_strand_id
1 'polypeptide(L)'
;MRDKMDTKKAIFLILFLSLLVITISSVSALSNESITAKSLIDNATENIGNMLSRQIPVGRANDSLQQAITAYNGQLALELDRRITNYKTAINYAKEVASIIDLAMKAQDEMQVFLETYNSAKMEVNLSEMDPEHNAVINSFNEQRFEDTPGLVEKAYKKLSEIQSKNTAINAFRNVVSRSFKKIILDHWKVILAWIIIIIIVLIIFWKTLKRIKIQVQIRNLTIRKDALYALIKKLQSDYFKTKKISETEYFSKLEKFKDMIRNIDRKLPLLKEQLLRVDKKKLNLLKKSTFKKK
;
A
#
# COMPACT_ATOMS: atom_id res chain seq x y z
N MET A 1 -73.29 5.95 76.47
CA MET A 1 -73.49 5.45 75.08
C MET A 1 -72.59 6.20 74.08
N ARG A 2 -71.31 6.46 74.42
CA ARG A 2 -70.43 7.38 73.67
C ARG A 2 -69.07 6.79 73.27
N ASP A 3 -68.84 5.50 73.53
CA ASP A 3 -67.51 4.86 73.40
C ASP A 3 -67.44 3.77 72.30
N LYS A 4 -68.57 3.44 71.66
CA LYS A 4 -68.63 2.47 70.54
C LYS A 4 -68.56 3.10 69.15
N MET A 5 -68.55 4.43 69.05
CA MET A 5 -68.54 5.15 67.76
C MET A 5 -67.12 5.41 67.25
N ASP A 6 -66.12 5.43 68.13
CA ASP A 6 -64.73 5.71 67.78
C ASP A 6 -63.98 4.47 67.27
N THR A 7 -64.30 3.28 67.79
CA THR A 7 -63.73 2.01 67.31
C THR A 7 -64.16 1.67 65.88
N LYS A 8 -65.42 1.95 65.50
CA LYS A 8 -65.89 1.74 64.13
C LYS A 8 -65.22 2.68 63.11
N LYS A 9 -65.00 3.94 63.50
CA LYS A 9 -64.28 4.91 62.66
C LYS A 9 -62.79 4.56 62.54
N ALA A 10 -62.16 4.10 63.61
CA ALA A 10 -60.78 3.64 63.59
C ALA A 10 -60.61 2.40 62.70
N ILE A 11 -61.52 1.42 62.79
CA ILE A 11 -61.50 0.23 61.91
C ILE A 11 -61.70 0.63 60.45
N PHE A 12 -62.66 1.51 60.16
CA PHE A 12 -62.89 2.00 58.78
C PHE A 12 -61.67 2.76 58.24
N LEU A 13 -61.01 3.57 59.07
CA LEU A 13 -59.82 4.32 58.67
C LEU A 13 -58.62 3.38 58.41
N ILE A 14 -58.43 2.34 59.23
CA ILE A 14 -57.40 1.31 59.01
C ILE A 14 -57.69 0.51 57.73
N LEU A 15 -58.96 0.15 57.48
CA LEU A 15 -59.37 -0.59 56.29
C LEU A 15 -59.18 0.27 55.02
N PHE A 16 -59.55 1.56 55.09
CA PHE A 16 -59.30 2.52 54.02
C PHE A 16 -57.81 2.75 53.76
N LEU A 17 -56.99 2.86 54.81
CA LEU A 17 -55.53 3.01 54.68
C LEU A 17 -54.89 1.75 54.07
N SER A 18 -55.34 0.56 54.47
CA SER A 18 -54.87 -0.71 53.90
C SER A 18 -55.26 -0.86 52.43
N LEU A 19 -56.46 -0.41 52.04
CA LEU A 19 -56.92 -0.40 50.67
C LEU A 19 -56.12 0.61 49.82
N LEU A 20 -55.75 1.74 50.42
CA LEU A 20 -54.91 2.76 49.77
C LEU A 20 -53.50 2.22 49.49
N VAL A 21 -52.89 1.51 50.44
CA VAL A 21 -51.58 0.83 50.26
C VAL A 21 -51.65 -0.24 49.15
N ILE A 22 -52.75 -0.97 49.05
CA ILE A 22 -52.96 -1.97 47.98
C ILE A 22 -53.10 -1.28 46.61
N THR A 23 -53.75 -0.12 46.52
CA THR A 23 -53.86 0.62 45.24
C THR A 23 -52.58 1.31 44.78
N ILE A 24 -51.70 1.72 45.71
CA ILE A 24 -50.41 2.35 45.38
C ILE A 24 -49.40 1.30 44.86
N SER A 25 -49.62 0.02 45.15
CA SER A 25 -48.75 -1.09 44.70
C SER A 25 -48.85 -1.41 43.20
N SER A 26 -49.70 -0.69 42.46
CA SER A 26 -49.92 -0.88 41.01
C SER A 26 -49.04 0.01 40.12
N VAL A 27 -48.02 0.68 40.67
CA VAL A 27 -46.97 1.29 39.85
C VAL A 27 -46.20 0.14 39.20
N SER A 28 -46.42 -0.06 37.91
CA SER A 28 -45.77 -1.08 37.09
C SER A 28 -44.25 -0.89 37.13
N ALA A 29 -43.59 -1.61 38.05
CA ALA A 29 -42.15 -1.71 38.10
C ALA A 29 -41.67 -2.42 36.82
N LEU A 30 -40.76 -1.77 36.09
CA LEU A 30 -40.09 -2.37 34.93
C LEU A 30 -39.40 -3.67 35.33
N SER A 31 -39.36 -4.62 34.40
CA SER A 31 -38.66 -5.88 34.59
C SER A 31 -37.16 -5.67 34.82
N ASN A 32 -36.54 -6.56 35.61
CA ASN A 32 -35.08 -6.53 35.82
C ASN A 32 -34.30 -6.63 34.49
N GLU A 33 -34.85 -7.34 33.51
CA GLU A 33 -34.28 -7.46 32.17
C GLU A 33 -34.31 -6.13 31.43
N SER A 34 -35.43 -5.38 31.52
CA SER A 34 -35.57 -4.04 30.95
C SER A 34 -34.56 -3.06 31.55
N ILE A 35 -34.40 -3.05 32.89
CA ILE A 35 -33.42 -2.21 33.58
C ILE A 35 -31.99 -2.54 33.13
N THR A 36 -31.67 -3.82 33.02
CA THR A 36 -30.34 -4.29 32.56
C THR A 36 -30.07 -3.87 31.12
N ALA A 37 -31.04 -4.06 30.22
CA ALA A 37 -30.92 -3.67 28.83
C ALA A 37 -30.72 -2.16 28.68
N LYS A 38 -31.49 -1.36 29.44
CA LYS A 38 -31.38 0.10 29.45
C LYS A 38 -30.00 0.56 29.92
N SER A 39 -29.50 0.01 31.02
CA SER A 39 -28.17 0.33 31.54
C SER A 39 -27.06 0.01 30.54
N LEU A 40 -27.13 -1.13 29.85
CA LEU A 40 -26.14 -1.48 28.82
C LEU A 40 -26.18 -0.53 27.62
N ILE A 41 -27.37 -0.11 27.19
CA ILE A 41 -27.55 0.86 26.09
C ILE A 41 -27.01 2.24 26.49
N ASP A 42 -27.28 2.69 27.71
CA ASP A 42 -26.79 3.99 28.21
C ASP A 42 -25.26 4.00 28.30
N ASN A 43 -24.66 2.93 28.84
CA ASN A 43 -23.20 2.74 28.86
C ASN A 43 -22.61 2.71 27.45
N ALA A 44 -23.26 2.00 26.50
CA ALA A 44 -22.82 1.95 25.11
C ALA A 44 -22.87 3.34 24.43
N THR A 45 -23.88 4.14 24.76
CA THR A 45 -24.04 5.51 24.25
C THR A 45 -22.93 6.43 24.77
N GLU A 46 -22.63 6.36 26.07
CA GLU A 46 -21.51 7.09 26.68
C GLU A 46 -20.18 6.72 26.03
N ASN A 47 -19.91 5.43 25.88
CA ASN A 47 -18.65 4.95 25.31
C ASN A 47 -18.46 5.32 23.83
N ILE A 48 -19.54 5.40 23.04
CA ILE A 48 -19.48 5.95 21.68
C ILE A 48 -19.12 7.44 21.71
N GLY A 49 -19.61 8.19 22.70
CA GLY A 49 -19.16 9.58 22.94
C GLY A 49 -17.65 9.66 23.18
N ASN A 50 -17.10 8.74 23.96
CA ASN A 50 -15.66 8.64 24.21
C ASN A 50 -14.86 8.24 22.97
N MET A 51 -15.42 7.42 22.06
CA MET A 51 -14.77 7.13 20.78
C MET A 51 -14.68 8.37 19.89
N LEU A 52 -15.76 9.15 19.82
CA LEU A 52 -15.81 10.38 19.03
C LEU A 52 -14.79 11.42 19.53
N SER A 53 -14.64 11.58 20.85
CA SER A 53 -13.63 12.50 21.42
C SER A 53 -12.20 12.07 21.09
N ARG A 54 -11.96 10.77 20.95
CA ARG A 54 -10.68 10.18 20.51
C ARG A 54 -10.53 10.08 18.98
N GLN A 55 -11.47 10.63 18.20
CA GLN A 55 -11.49 10.56 16.73
C GLN A 55 -11.51 9.13 16.18
N ILE A 56 -12.06 8.18 16.93
CA ILE A 56 -12.20 6.79 16.47
C ILE A 56 -13.47 6.70 15.61
N PRO A 57 -13.43 6.04 14.43
CA PRO A 57 -14.63 5.82 13.62
C PRO A 57 -15.67 4.97 14.36
N VAL A 58 -16.93 5.42 14.37
CA VAL A 58 -18.01 4.81 15.17
C VAL A 58 -19.10 4.11 14.37
N GLY A 59 -19.04 4.06 13.03
CA GLY A 59 -20.15 3.61 12.18
C GLY A 59 -20.77 2.27 12.58
N ARG A 60 -19.96 1.20 12.65
CA ARG A 60 -20.34 -0.17 13.02
C ARG A 60 -20.86 -0.27 14.46
N ALA A 61 -20.23 0.45 15.39
CA ALA A 61 -20.67 0.52 16.78
C ALA A 61 -22.02 1.25 16.91
N ASN A 62 -22.19 2.35 16.18
CA ASN A 62 -23.41 3.12 16.14
C ASN A 62 -24.57 2.35 15.50
N ASP A 63 -24.33 1.62 14.40
CA ASP A 63 -25.33 0.76 13.77
C ASP A 63 -25.84 -0.31 14.75
N SER A 64 -24.92 -0.95 15.49
CA SER A 64 -25.25 -1.94 16.52
C SER A 64 -26.02 -1.30 17.69
N LEU A 65 -25.65 -0.08 18.10
CA LEU A 65 -26.38 0.67 19.12
C LEU A 65 -27.81 1.00 18.67
N GLN A 66 -28.01 1.42 17.43
CA GLN A 66 -29.35 1.71 16.89
C GLN A 66 -30.22 0.45 16.86
N GLN A 67 -29.64 -0.71 16.53
CA GLN A 67 -30.34 -2.00 16.62
C GLN A 67 -30.70 -2.36 18.07
N ALA A 68 -29.81 -2.12 19.03
CA ALA A 68 -30.08 -2.30 20.45
C ALA A 68 -31.24 -1.42 20.95
N ILE A 69 -31.22 -0.13 20.62
CA ILE A 69 -32.27 0.85 20.99
C ILE A 69 -33.61 0.47 20.37
N THR A 70 -33.62 0.10 19.09
CA THR A 70 -34.84 -0.29 18.38
C THR A 70 -35.46 -1.56 18.99
N ALA A 71 -34.63 -2.58 19.25
CA ALA A 71 -35.07 -3.81 19.90
C ALA A 71 -35.60 -3.54 21.33
N TYR A 72 -34.92 -2.69 22.10
CA TYR A 72 -35.33 -2.31 23.45
C TYR A 72 -36.68 -1.58 23.46
N ASN A 73 -36.85 -0.57 22.61
CA ASN A 73 -38.09 0.20 22.53
C ASN A 73 -39.29 -0.66 22.12
N GLY A 74 -39.07 -1.61 21.20
CA GLY A 74 -40.10 -2.57 20.81
C GLY A 74 -40.55 -3.47 21.97
N GLN A 75 -39.60 -3.95 22.78
CA GLN A 75 -39.92 -4.76 23.97
C GLN A 75 -40.55 -3.93 25.09
N LEU A 76 -40.09 -2.70 25.29
CA LEU A 76 -40.65 -1.77 26.27
C LEU A 76 -42.13 -1.48 26.00
N ALA A 77 -42.51 -1.27 24.74
CA ALA A 77 -43.91 -1.07 24.36
C ALA A 77 -44.78 -2.30 24.72
N LEU A 78 -44.28 -3.51 24.49
CA LEU A 78 -44.98 -4.74 24.86
C LEU A 78 -45.11 -4.89 26.39
N GLU A 79 -44.09 -4.48 27.16
CA GLU A 79 -44.11 -4.53 28.62
C GLU A 79 -45.16 -3.57 29.20
N LEU A 80 -45.24 -2.36 28.64
CA LEU A 80 -46.26 -1.36 29.00
C LEU A 80 -47.68 -1.86 28.70
N ASP A 81 -47.85 -2.63 27.62
CA ASP A 81 -49.09 -3.33 27.26
C ASP A 81 -49.34 -4.61 28.07
N ARG A 82 -48.51 -4.91 29.08
CA ARG A 82 -48.58 -6.09 29.95
C ARG A 82 -48.47 -7.43 29.20
N ARG A 83 -47.73 -7.46 28.09
CA ARG A 83 -47.45 -8.67 27.30
C ARG A 83 -46.11 -9.29 27.74
N ILE A 84 -45.90 -10.54 27.34
CA ILE A 84 -44.62 -11.25 27.58
C ILE A 84 -43.54 -10.57 26.74
N THR A 85 -42.42 -10.23 27.38
CA THR A 85 -41.28 -9.55 26.76
C THR A 85 -40.01 -10.40 26.79
N ASN A 86 -39.05 -10.05 25.94
CA ASN A 86 -37.73 -10.67 25.88
C ASN A 86 -36.68 -9.66 25.40
N TYR A 87 -35.85 -9.19 26.32
CA TYR A 87 -34.81 -8.18 26.04
C TYR A 87 -33.49 -8.75 25.52
N LYS A 88 -33.38 -10.07 25.33
CA LYS A 88 -32.13 -10.74 24.95
C LYS A 88 -31.48 -10.15 23.69
N THR A 89 -32.29 -9.81 22.68
CA THR A 89 -31.79 -9.22 21.43
C THR A 89 -31.17 -7.83 21.67
N ALA A 90 -31.84 -6.97 22.44
CA ALA A 90 -31.32 -5.64 22.78
C ALA A 90 -30.01 -5.76 23.59
N ILE A 91 -29.96 -6.70 24.54
CA ILE A 91 -28.77 -6.97 25.36
C ILE A 91 -27.61 -7.48 24.48
N ASN A 92 -27.87 -8.37 23.52
CA ASN A 92 -26.84 -8.90 22.63
C ASN A 92 -26.22 -7.79 21.77
N TYR A 93 -27.04 -6.94 21.17
CA TYR A 93 -26.53 -5.79 20.41
C TYR A 93 -25.76 -4.80 21.28
N ALA A 94 -26.22 -4.51 22.51
CA ALA A 94 -25.47 -3.65 23.42
C ALA A 94 -24.11 -4.25 23.83
N LYS A 95 -24.02 -5.58 23.99
CA LYS A 95 -22.75 -6.29 24.24
C LYS A 95 -21.83 -6.27 23.01
N GLU A 96 -22.38 -6.40 21.81
CA GLU A 96 -21.63 -6.27 20.57
C GLU A 96 -20.97 -4.89 20.47
N VAL A 97 -21.71 -3.81 20.79
CA VAL A 97 -21.15 -2.46 20.87
C VAL A 97 -19.94 -2.42 21.81
N ALA A 98 -20.07 -2.93 23.03
CA ALA A 98 -18.96 -2.97 23.98
C ALA A 98 -17.73 -3.72 23.45
N SER A 99 -17.95 -4.84 22.75
CA SER A 99 -16.87 -5.60 22.10
C SER A 99 -16.19 -4.82 20.98
N ILE A 100 -16.96 -4.13 20.13
CA ILE A 100 -16.41 -3.28 19.06
C ILE A 100 -15.55 -2.16 19.66
N ILE A 101 -16.01 -1.55 20.75
CA ILE A 101 -15.31 -0.45 21.43
C ILE A 101 -13.98 -0.93 22.00
N ASP A 102 -13.96 -2.06 22.71
CA ASP A 102 -12.72 -2.63 23.26
C ASP A 102 -11.69 -2.91 22.15
N LEU A 103 -12.13 -3.50 21.04
CA LEU A 103 -11.27 -3.74 19.88
C LEU A 103 -10.76 -2.44 19.26
N ALA A 104 -11.62 -1.43 19.10
CA ALA A 104 -11.25 -0.15 18.52
C ALA A 104 -10.22 0.61 19.37
N MET A 105 -10.37 0.59 20.69
CA MET A 105 -9.42 1.21 21.61
C MET A 105 -8.04 0.54 21.52
N LYS A 106 -7.99 -0.80 21.56
CA LYS A 106 -6.75 -1.56 21.39
C LYS A 106 -6.09 -1.29 20.05
N ALA A 107 -6.86 -1.34 18.97
CA ALA A 107 -6.38 -1.06 17.62
C ALA A 107 -5.84 0.37 17.48
N GLN A 108 -6.48 1.36 18.14
CA GLN A 108 -6.03 2.75 18.12
C GLN A 108 -4.68 2.88 18.83
N ASP A 109 -4.57 2.33 20.04
CA ASP A 109 -3.36 2.43 20.85
C ASP A 109 -2.17 1.81 20.11
N GLU A 110 -2.34 0.60 19.54
CA GLU A 110 -1.29 -0.05 18.75
C GLU A 110 -0.93 0.73 17.48
N MET A 111 -1.94 1.21 16.74
CA MET A 111 -1.70 2.02 15.55
C MET A 111 -0.96 3.30 15.87
N GLN A 112 -1.31 3.99 16.96
CA GLN A 112 -0.69 5.25 17.34
C GLN A 112 0.79 5.05 17.69
N VAL A 113 1.10 4.06 18.51
CA VAL A 113 2.49 3.71 18.86
C VAL A 113 3.31 3.39 17.61
N PHE A 114 2.70 2.66 16.66
CA PHE A 114 3.33 2.39 15.37
C PHE A 114 3.58 3.66 14.55
N LEU A 115 2.59 4.55 14.42
CA LEU A 115 2.73 5.79 13.65
C LEU A 115 3.80 6.72 14.24
N GLU A 116 3.90 6.82 15.57
CA GLU A 116 4.97 7.56 16.25
C GLU A 116 6.35 6.96 15.93
N THR A 117 6.46 5.62 15.95
CA THR A 117 7.69 4.91 15.59
C THR A 117 8.06 5.13 14.12
N TYR A 118 7.08 5.03 13.22
CA TYR A 118 7.25 5.24 11.79
C TYR A 118 7.73 6.66 11.47
N ASN A 119 7.08 7.67 12.05
CA ASN A 119 7.44 9.07 11.85
C ASN A 119 8.87 9.38 12.35
N SER A 120 9.25 8.79 13.48
CA SER A 120 10.61 8.91 14.02
C SER A 120 11.64 8.29 13.06
N ALA A 121 11.37 7.07 12.57
CA ALA A 121 12.28 6.38 11.64
C ALA A 121 12.38 7.09 10.27
N LYS A 122 11.31 7.73 9.80
CA LYS A 122 11.27 8.47 8.53
C LYS A 122 12.28 9.62 8.46
N MET A 123 12.69 10.17 9.60
CA MET A 123 13.67 11.24 9.68
C MET A 123 15.10 10.78 9.34
N GLU A 124 15.40 9.50 9.55
CA GLU A 124 16.75 8.94 9.36
C GLU A 124 16.84 8.08 8.10
N VAL A 125 15.73 7.48 7.70
CA VAL A 125 15.66 6.41 6.71
C VAL A 125 14.57 6.71 5.69
N ASN A 126 14.88 6.51 4.40
CA ASN A 126 13.85 6.52 3.36
C ASN A 126 12.93 5.29 3.53
N LEU A 127 11.65 5.54 3.82
CA LEU A 127 10.62 4.53 4.05
C LEU A 127 9.63 4.40 2.89
N SER A 128 9.91 4.94 1.69
CA SER A 128 9.00 4.85 0.54
C SER A 128 8.59 3.41 0.16
N GLU A 129 9.45 2.43 0.45
CA GLU A 129 9.15 1.01 0.22
C GLU A 129 8.10 0.43 1.17
N MET A 130 7.69 1.17 2.20
CA MET A 130 6.77 0.77 3.26
C MET A 130 5.40 1.45 3.16
N ASP A 131 5.19 2.32 2.16
CA ASP A 131 3.90 2.97 1.94
C ASP A 131 2.72 1.99 1.88
N PRO A 132 2.82 0.79 1.26
CA PRO A 132 1.73 -0.19 1.26
C PRO A 132 1.34 -0.66 2.66
N GLU A 133 2.31 -1.03 3.49
CA GLU A 133 2.08 -1.52 4.86
C GLU A 133 1.56 -0.39 5.76
N HIS A 134 2.13 0.81 5.66
CA HIS A 134 1.65 1.99 6.38
C HIS A 134 0.18 2.30 6.05
N ASN A 135 -0.16 2.34 4.77
CA ASN A 135 -1.53 2.62 4.33
C ASN A 135 -2.49 1.50 4.70
N ALA A 136 -2.06 0.24 4.69
CA ALA A 136 -2.90 -0.88 5.11
C ALA A 136 -3.34 -0.76 6.57
N VAL A 137 -2.43 -0.36 7.47
CA VAL A 137 -2.75 -0.11 8.89
C VAL A 137 -3.81 0.98 9.02
N ILE A 138 -3.56 2.16 8.43
CA ILE A 138 -4.48 3.31 8.49
C ILE A 138 -5.86 2.96 7.91
N ASN A 139 -5.88 2.33 6.73
CA ASN A 139 -7.13 1.97 6.07
C ASN A 139 -7.91 0.94 6.88
N SER A 140 -7.25 -0.07 7.46
CA SER A 140 -7.94 -1.08 8.29
C SER A 140 -8.68 -0.45 9.47
N PHE A 141 -8.04 0.53 10.13
CA PHE A 141 -8.63 1.23 11.26
C PHE A 141 -9.79 2.14 10.82
N ASN A 142 -9.61 2.91 9.74
CA ASN A 142 -10.63 3.80 9.20
C ASN A 142 -11.85 3.05 8.65
N GLU A 143 -11.64 1.87 8.08
CA GLU A 143 -12.67 0.94 7.61
C GLU A 143 -13.29 0.12 8.76
N GLN A 144 -12.92 0.40 10.01
CA GLN A 144 -13.46 -0.24 11.21
C GLN A 144 -13.22 -1.75 11.27
N ARG A 145 -12.15 -2.24 10.63
CA ARG A 145 -11.67 -3.62 10.76
C ARG A 145 -10.70 -3.73 11.92
N PHE A 146 -11.16 -3.37 13.12
CA PHE A 146 -10.33 -3.30 14.33
C PHE A 146 -9.70 -4.64 14.70
N GLU A 147 -10.33 -5.75 14.31
CA GLU A 147 -9.83 -7.11 14.48
C GLU A 147 -8.54 -7.37 13.67
N ASP A 148 -8.41 -6.73 12.50
CA ASP A 148 -7.29 -6.95 11.58
C ASP A 148 -6.11 -6.01 11.86
N THR A 149 -6.39 -4.83 12.45
CA THR A 149 -5.40 -3.76 12.63
C THR A 149 -4.15 -4.22 13.39
N PRO A 150 -4.23 -4.93 14.54
CA PRO A 150 -3.06 -5.44 15.25
C PRO A 150 -2.13 -6.31 14.37
N GLY A 151 -2.71 -7.21 13.58
CA GLY A 151 -1.96 -8.08 12.69
C GLY A 151 -1.29 -7.32 11.54
N LEU A 152 -1.89 -6.23 11.07
CA LEU A 152 -1.28 -5.34 10.07
C LEU A 152 -0.16 -4.48 10.67
N VAL A 153 -0.33 -4.03 11.92
CA VAL A 153 0.72 -3.31 12.67
C VAL A 153 1.95 -4.19 12.84
N GLU A 154 1.80 -5.47 13.21
CA GLU A 154 2.93 -6.40 13.33
C GLU A 154 3.67 -6.58 11.99
N LYS A 155 2.93 -6.71 10.88
CA LYS A 155 3.52 -6.80 9.53
C LYS A 155 4.29 -5.52 9.18
N ALA A 156 3.73 -4.36 9.50
CA ALA A 156 4.38 -3.07 9.27
C ALA A 156 5.68 -2.94 10.09
N TYR A 157 5.68 -3.37 11.36
CA TYR A 157 6.90 -3.41 12.18
C TYR A 157 7.99 -4.31 11.60
N LYS A 158 7.63 -5.50 11.10
CA LYS A 158 8.59 -6.40 10.43
C LYS A 158 9.23 -5.71 9.24
N LYS A 159 8.42 -5.06 8.39
CA LYS A 159 8.91 -4.30 7.24
C LYS A 159 9.82 -3.15 7.63
N LEU A 160 9.46 -2.40 8.67
CA LEU A 160 10.27 -1.30 9.20
C LEU A 160 11.65 -1.79 9.65
N SER A 161 11.67 -2.87 10.44
CA SER A 161 12.90 -3.50 10.93
C SER A 161 13.79 -3.99 9.78
N GLU A 162 13.20 -4.57 8.72
CA GLU A 162 13.95 -4.98 7.52
C GLU A 162 14.62 -3.79 6.83
N ILE A 163 13.90 -2.67 6.66
CA ILE A 163 14.44 -1.48 5.99
C ILE A 163 15.55 -0.85 6.84
N GLN A 164 15.34 -0.72 8.16
CA GLN A 164 16.36 -0.22 9.08
C GLN A 164 17.63 -1.10 9.07
N SER A 165 17.45 -2.42 9.05
CA SER A 165 18.56 -3.37 8.98
C SER A 165 19.34 -3.24 7.67
N LYS A 166 18.64 -3.13 6.53
CA LYS A 166 19.26 -2.91 5.22
C LYS A 166 20.05 -1.61 5.19
N ASN A 167 19.49 -0.51 5.70
CA ASN A 167 20.19 0.77 5.74
C ASN A 167 21.40 0.74 6.66
N THR A 168 21.31 0.09 7.81
CA THR A 168 22.44 -0.11 8.72
C THR A 168 23.55 -0.91 8.04
N ALA A 169 23.20 -2.01 7.36
CA ALA A 169 24.16 -2.82 6.61
C ALA A 169 24.81 -2.03 5.46
N ILE A 170 24.03 -1.25 4.72
CA ILE A 170 24.54 -0.38 3.65
C ILE A 170 25.49 0.68 4.21
N ASN A 171 25.14 1.33 5.32
CA ASN A 171 25.97 2.34 5.94
C ASN A 171 27.27 1.74 6.50
N ALA A 172 27.21 0.58 7.15
CA ALA A 172 28.39 -0.16 7.59
C ALA A 172 29.29 -0.51 6.41
N PHE A 173 28.72 -1.05 5.33
CA PHE A 173 29.46 -1.38 4.12
C PHE A 173 30.10 -0.14 3.47
N ARG A 174 29.34 0.95 3.30
CA ARG A 174 29.85 2.23 2.78
C ARG A 174 30.98 2.79 3.64
N ASN A 175 30.89 2.68 4.96
CA ASN A 175 31.95 3.14 5.86
C ASN A 175 33.22 2.31 5.71
N VAL A 176 33.12 0.99 5.59
CA VAL A 176 34.27 0.11 5.34
C VAL A 176 34.88 0.39 3.97
N VAL A 177 34.06 0.42 2.93
CA VAL A 177 34.50 0.64 1.54
C VAL A 177 35.14 2.02 1.39
N SER A 178 34.49 3.08 1.89
CA SER A 178 35.02 4.45 1.78
C SER A 178 36.34 4.63 2.53
N ARG A 179 36.51 4.03 3.72
CA ARG A 179 37.79 4.04 4.44
C ARG A 179 38.87 3.31 3.66
N SER A 180 38.58 2.14 3.11
CA SER A 180 39.51 1.37 2.29
C SER A 180 39.89 2.11 1.00
N PHE A 181 38.93 2.67 0.27
CA PHE A 181 39.20 3.47 -0.93
C PHE A 181 39.99 4.73 -0.63
N LYS A 182 39.66 5.47 0.44
CA LYS A 182 40.44 6.64 0.87
C LYS A 182 41.87 6.27 1.17
N LYS A 183 42.09 5.17 1.89
CA LYS A 183 43.44 4.66 2.20
C LYS A 183 44.21 4.29 0.94
N ILE A 184 43.62 3.51 0.03
CA ILE A 184 44.25 3.12 -1.24
C ILE A 184 44.61 4.35 -2.08
N ILE A 185 43.71 5.34 -2.16
CA ILE A 185 43.97 6.57 -2.91
C ILE A 185 45.12 7.35 -2.28
N LEU A 186 45.14 7.52 -0.96
CA LEU A 186 46.21 8.26 -0.27
C LEU A 186 47.57 7.55 -0.37
N ASP A 187 47.59 6.23 -0.16
CA ASP A 187 48.82 5.44 -0.16
C ASP A 187 49.41 5.31 -1.57
N HIS A 188 48.58 5.34 -2.62
CA HIS A 188 48.99 5.09 -4.00
C HIS A 188 48.64 6.18 -5.01
N TRP A 189 48.41 7.42 -4.57
CA TRP A 189 47.94 8.50 -5.47
C TRP A 189 48.86 8.72 -6.69
N LYS A 190 50.19 8.62 -6.50
CA LYS A 190 51.18 8.78 -7.59
C LYS A 190 51.08 7.67 -8.63
N VAL A 191 50.90 6.43 -8.17
CA VAL A 191 50.77 5.24 -9.04
C VAL A 191 49.45 5.29 -9.81
N ILE A 192 48.37 5.66 -9.14
CA ILE A 192 47.05 5.86 -9.77
C ILE A 192 47.13 6.94 -10.86
N LEU A 193 47.78 8.07 -10.58
CA LEU A 193 47.96 9.14 -11.56
C LEU A 193 48.75 8.66 -12.79
N ALA A 194 49.82 7.90 -12.59
CA ALA A 194 50.61 7.33 -13.68
C ALA A 194 49.76 6.39 -14.55
N TRP A 195 48.95 5.51 -13.94
CA TRP A 195 48.01 4.64 -14.68
C TRP A 195 46.95 5.42 -15.44
N ILE A 196 46.39 6.49 -14.86
CA ILE A 196 45.43 7.36 -15.53
C ILE A 196 46.06 7.97 -16.80
N ILE A 197 47.29 8.47 -16.70
CA ILE A 197 48.01 9.04 -17.86
C ILE A 197 48.22 7.97 -18.93
N ILE A 198 48.64 6.76 -18.55
CA ILE A 198 48.81 5.64 -19.49
C ILE A 198 47.49 5.28 -20.16
N ILE A 199 46.39 5.17 -19.41
CA ILE A 199 45.05 4.86 -19.95
C ILE A 199 44.60 5.96 -20.92
N ILE A 200 44.84 7.24 -20.62
CA ILE A 200 44.52 8.35 -21.52
C ILE A 200 45.31 8.24 -22.82
N ILE A 201 46.62 7.97 -22.75
CA ILE A 201 47.48 7.79 -23.94
C ILE A 201 46.98 6.61 -24.78
N VAL A 202 46.69 5.46 -24.14
CA VAL A 202 46.12 4.28 -24.79
C VAL A 202 44.78 4.65 -25.46
N LEU A 203 43.86 5.32 -24.75
CA LEU A 203 42.59 5.77 -25.33
C LEU A 203 42.80 6.65 -26.55
N ILE A 204 43.72 7.63 -26.50
CA ILE A 204 44.02 8.51 -27.64
C ILE A 204 44.52 7.71 -28.85
N ILE A 205 45.41 6.73 -28.62
CA ILE A 205 45.93 5.86 -29.69
C ILE A 205 44.81 5.01 -30.30
N PHE A 206 43.98 4.40 -29.44
CA PHE A 206 42.92 3.47 -29.86
C PHE A 206 41.60 4.15 -30.26
N TRP A 207 41.45 5.46 -30.09
CA TRP A 207 40.21 6.20 -30.37
C TRP A 207 39.69 5.97 -31.80
N LYS A 208 40.60 5.87 -32.77
CA LYS A 208 40.25 5.60 -34.17
C LYS A 208 39.81 4.16 -34.39
N THR A 209 40.47 3.21 -33.74
CA THR A 209 40.13 1.78 -33.78
C THR A 209 38.76 1.56 -33.15
N LEU A 210 38.49 2.17 -31.98
CA LEU A 210 37.19 2.12 -31.31
C LEU A 210 36.08 2.73 -32.17
N LYS A 211 36.32 3.89 -32.80
CA LYS A 211 35.36 4.51 -33.72
C LYS A 211 35.05 3.60 -34.92
N ARG A 212 36.08 2.95 -35.48
CA ARG A 212 35.93 1.99 -36.58
C ARG A 212 35.09 0.78 -36.15
N ILE A 213 35.42 0.16 -35.03
CA ILE A 213 34.69 -0.99 -34.48
C ILE A 213 33.23 -0.61 -34.24
N LYS A 214 32.96 0.56 -33.63
CA LYS A 214 31.59 1.04 -33.39
C LYS A 214 30.79 1.13 -34.70
N ILE A 215 31.35 1.73 -35.75
CA ILE A 215 30.68 1.85 -37.06
C ILE A 215 30.49 0.47 -37.70
N GLN A 216 31.47 -0.42 -37.64
CA GLN A 216 31.35 -1.79 -38.16
C GLN A 216 30.26 -2.60 -37.45
N VAL A 217 30.18 -2.50 -36.11
CA VAL A 217 29.11 -3.14 -35.33
C VAL A 217 27.75 -2.59 -35.72
N GLN A 218 27.61 -1.28 -35.92
CA GLN A 218 26.37 -0.67 -36.39
C GLN A 218 25.96 -1.15 -37.78
N ILE A 219 26.91 -1.21 -38.73
CA ILE A 219 26.67 -1.77 -40.07
C ILE A 219 26.20 -3.22 -39.95
N ARG A 220 26.92 -4.04 -39.18
CA ARG A 220 26.59 -5.45 -38.97
C ARG A 220 25.19 -5.63 -38.39
N ASN A 221 24.84 -4.87 -37.36
CA ASN A 221 23.53 -4.95 -36.71
C ASN A 221 22.40 -4.53 -37.67
N LEU A 222 22.62 -3.51 -38.51
CA LEU A 222 21.66 -3.09 -39.52
C LEU A 222 21.50 -4.13 -40.64
N THR A 223 22.59 -4.78 -41.05
CA THR A 223 22.54 -5.89 -42.02
C THR A 223 21.76 -7.09 -41.46
N ILE A 224 22.08 -7.54 -40.24
CA ILE A 224 21.34 -8.63 -39.57
C ILE A 224 19.85 -8.31 -39.46
N ARG A 225 19.52 -7.06 -39.08
CA ARG A 225 18.12 -6.62 -38.99
C ARG A 225 17.42 -6.62 -40.35
N LYS A 226 18.12 -6.23 -41.43
CA LYS A 226 17.58 -6.27 -42.79
C LYS A 226 17.30 -7.70 -43.23
N ASP A 227 18.22 -8.63 -42.96
CA ASP A 227 18.05 -10.05 -43.30
C ASP A 227 16.88 -10.68 -42.53
N ALA A 228 16.73 -10.35 -41.24
CA ALA A 228 15.60 -10.77 -40.44
C ALA A 228 14.26 -10.23 -41.00
N LEU A 229 14.22 -8.97 -41.46
CA LEU A 229 13.02 -8.40 -42.08
C LEU A 229 12.67 -9.10 -43.40
N TYR A 230 13.64 -9.48 -44.23
CA TYR A 230 13.37 -10.30 -45.42
C TYR A 230 12.84 -11.69 -45.08
N ALA A 231 13.39 -12.33 -44.05
CA ALA A 231 12.88 -13.61 -43.56
C ALA A 231 11.43 -13.49 -43.07
N LEU A 232 11.09 -12.41 -42.36
CA LEU A 232 9.73 -12.10 -41.93
C LEU A 232 8.79 -11.84 -43.11
N ILE A 233 9.23 -11.11 -44.15
CA ILE A 233 8.44 -10.92 -45.37
C ILE A 233 8.17 -12.27 -46.05
N LYS A 234 9.19 -13.13 -46.19
CA LYS A 234 9.04 -14.46 -46.79
C LYS A 234 8.05 -15.32 -46.01
N LYS A 235 8.11 -15.28 -44.66
CA LYS A 235 7.15 -15.95 -43.79
C LYS A 235 5.75 -15.39 -43.96
N LEU A 236 5.60 -14.06 -43.94
CA LEU A 236 4.33 -13.36 -44.12
C LEU A 236 3.66 -13.72 -45.47
N GLN A 237 4.46 -13.80 -46.55
CA GLN A 237 4.01 -14.25 -47.87
C GLN A 237 3.55 -15.72 -47.84
N SER A 238 4.30 -16.61 -47.18
CA SER A 238 3.89 -18.01 -47.01
C SER A 238 2.59 -18.12 -46.20
N ASP A 239 2.47 -17.33 -45.13
CA ASP A 239 1.33 -17.37 -44.22
C ASP A 239 0.02 -16.93 -44.93
N TYR A 240 0.11 -15.90 -45.79
CA TYR A 240 -1.00 -15.41 -46.60
C TYR A 240 -1.32 -16.33 -47.80
N PHE A 241 -0.35 -16.59 -48.68
CA PHE A 241 -0.61 -17.29 -49.96
C PHE A 241 -0.72 -18.81 -49.83
N LYS A 242 0.01 -19.44 -48.91
CA LYS A 242 0.01 -20.92 -48.77
C LYS A 242 -0.93 -21.38 -47.67
N THR A 243 -0.79 -20.83 -46.48
CA THR A 243 -1.52 -21.34 -45.31
C THR A 243 -2.84 -20.61 -45.04
N LYS A 244 -3.12 -19.48 -45.72
CA LYS A 244 -4.30 -18.62 -45.53
C LYS A 244 -4.57 -18.26 -44.07
N LYS A 245 -3.51 -18.09 -43.27
CA LYS A 245 -3.57 -17.89 -41.81
C LYS A 245 -3.81 -16.44 -41.38
N ILE A 246 -3.68 -15.49 -42.30
CA ILE A 246 -3.77 -14.04 -42.01
C ILE A 246 -4.70 -13.35 -43.01
N SER A 247 -5.35 -12.28 -42.56
CA SER A 247 -6.23 -11.47 -43.41
C SER A 247 -5.46 -10.62 -44.42
N GLU A 248 -6.12 -10.19 -45.49
CA GLU A 248 -5.52 -9.33 -46.52
C GLU A 248 -5.04 -7.99 -45.96
N THR A 249 -5.85 -7.34 -45.14
CA THR A 249 -5.51 -6.09 -44.46
C THR A 249 -4.27 -6.25 -43.58
N GLU A 250 -4.19 -7.35 -42.83
CA GLU A 250 -3.04 -7.65 -41.97
C GLU A 250 -1.77 -7.92 -42.80
N TYR A 251 -1.90 -8.63 -43.92
CA TYR A 251 -0.80 -8.87 -44.85
C TYR A 251 -0.22 -7.56 -45.41
N PHE A 252 -1.05 -6.70 -46.00
CA PHE A 252 -0.59 -5.46 -46.60
C PHE A 252 -0.02 -4.48 -45.57
N SER A 253 -0.66 -4.34 -44.41
CA SER A 253 -0.18 -3.48 -43.33
C SER A 253 1.20 -3.90 -42.81
N LYS A 254 1.40 -5.20 -42.53
CA LYS A 254 2.70 -5.72 -42.07
C LYS A 254 3.77 -5.62 -43.15
N LEU A 255 3.41 -5.91 -44.41
CA LEU A 255 4.33 -5.81 -45.54
C LEU A 255 4.82 -4.37 -45.76
N GLU A 256 3.91 -3.39 -45.70
CA GLU A 256 4.24 -1.97 -45.82
C GLU A 256 5.21 -1.54 -44.72
N LYS A 257 4.92 -1.89 -43.46
CA LYS A 257 5.81 -1.59 -42.33
C LYS A 257 7.19 -2.24 -42.47
N PHE A 258 7.28 -3.49 -42.91
CA PHE A 258 8.57 -4.12 -43.16
C PHE A 258 9.35 -3.45 -44.29
N LYS A 259 8.68 -3.07 -45.40
CA LYS A 259 9.29 -2.31 -46.50
C LYS A 259 9.82 -0.95 -46.03
N ASP A 260 9.06 -0.24 -45.20
CA ASP A 260 9.50 1.03 -44.61
C ASP A 260 10.74 0.87 -43.73
N MET A 261 10.76 -0.16 -42.88
CA MET A 261 11.93 -0.44 -42.05
C MET A 261 13.16 -0.79 -42.89
N ILE A 262 13.01 -1.58 -43.95
CA ILE A 262 14.09 -1.90 -44.89
C ILE A 262 14.57 -0.62 -45.59
N ARG A 263 13.68 0.22 -46.10
CA ARG A 263 14.01 1.51 -46.73
C ARG A 263 14.82 2.42 -45.80
N ASN A 264 14.46 2.47 -44.51
CA ASN A 264 15.20 3.23 -43.51
C ASN A 264 16.59 2.65 -43.23
N ILE A 265 16.73 1.33 -43.21
CA ILE A 265 18.04 0.66 -43.09
C ILE A 265 18.90 0.96 -44.33
N ASP A 266 18.31 0.88 -45.52
CA ASP A 266 19.00 1.11 -46.79
C ASP A 266 19.45 2.57 -46.98
N ARG A 267 18.78 3.53 -46.36
CA ARG A 267 19.26 4.92 -46.27
C ARG A 267 20.44 5.07 -45.32
N LYS A 268 20.48 4.33 -44.21
CA LYS A 268 21.50 4.46 -43.15
C LYS A 268 22.80 3.72 -43.46
N LEU A 269 22.71 2.54 -44.07
CA LEU A 269 23.88 1.73 -44.44
C LEU A 269 24.91 2.48 -45.31
N PRO A 270 24.55 3.18 -46.41
CA PRO A 270 25.53 3.89 -47.23
C PRO A 270 26.20 5.03 -46.46
N LEU A 271 25.46 5.77 -45.62
CA LEU A 271 26.02 6.82 -44.76
C LEU A 271 27.05 6.26 -43.78
N LEU A 272 26.76 5.11 -43.15
CA LEU A 272 27.70 4.45 -42.23
C LEU A 272 28.92 3.85 -42.96
N LYS A 273 28.72 3.29 -44.16
CA LYS A 273 29.83 2.84 -45.03
C LYS A 273 30.73 4.00 -45.44
N GLU A 274 30.16 5.15 -45.79
CA GLU A 274 30.92 6.35 -46.10
C GLU A 274 31.70 6.86 -44.88
N GLN A 275 31.06 6.89 -43.70
CA GLN A 275 31.74 7.24 -42.44
C GLN A 275 32.90 6.30 -42.13
N LEU A 276 32.74 4.99 -42.38
CA LEU A 276 33.80 4.00 -42.24
C LEU A 276 34.97 4.31 -43.19
N LEU A 277 34.67 4.59 -44.46
CA LEU A 277 35.68 4.95 -45.48
C LEU A 277 36.42 6.24 -45.13
N ARG A 278 35.73 7.26 -44.56
CA ARG A 278 36.36 8.50 -44.09
C ARG A 278 37.33 8.23 -42.92
N VAL A 279 36.98 7.31 -42.02
CA VAL A 279 37.86 6.87 -40.92
C VAL A 279 39.09 6.11 -41.47
N ASP A 280 38.89 5.24 -42.47
CA ASP A 280 39.96 4.43 -43.07
C ASP A 280 40.91 5.25 -43.96
N LYS A 281 40.41 6.18 -44.79
CA LYS A 281 41.26 7.12 -45.57
C LYS A 281 42.12 8.01 -44.67
N LYS A 282 41.55 8.47 -43.56
CA LYS A 282 42.29 9.26 -42.56
C LYS A 282 43.40 8.43 -41.89
N LYS A 283 43.22 7.11 -41.72
CA LYS A 283 44.25 6.19 -41.23
C LYS A 283 45.40 6.03 -42.24
N LEU A 284 45.08 5.81 -43.52
CA LEU A 284 46.06 5.66 -44.61
C LEU A 284 46.96 6.90 -44.79
N ASN A 285 46.37 8.10 -44.75
CA ASN A 285 47.13 9.35 -44.86
C ASN A 285 48.08 9.60 -43.68
N LEU A 286 47.74 9.12 -42.49
CA LEU A 286 48.61 9.22 -41.31
C LEU A 286 49.79 8.25 -41.38
N LEU A 287 49.56 7.03 -41.87
CA LEU A 287 50.63 6.04 -42.08
C LEU A 287 51.64 6.55 -43.12
N LYS A 288 51.18 7.11 -44.24
CA LYS A 288 52.03 7.69 -45.30
C LYS A 288 52.85 8.90 -44.82
N LYS A 289 52.32 9.71 -43.90
CA LYS A 289 53.04 10.87 -43.32
C LYS A 289 54.09 10.44 -42.28
N SER A 290 53.88 9.31 -41.59
CA SER A 290 54.85 8.77 -40.62
C SER A 290 56.07 8.11 -41.27
N THR A 291 55.92 7.56 -42.48
CA THR A 291 57.03 6.95 -43.24
C THR A 291 57.93 7.99 -43.93
N PHE A 292 57.40 9.16 -44.28
CA PHE A 292 58.19 10.26 -44.85
C PHE A 292 59.01 11.06 -43.82
N LYS A 293 58.67 11.01 -42.53
CA LYS A 293 59.38 11.75 -41.46
C LYS A 293 60.55 10.95 -40.83
N LYS A 294 60.85 9.76 -41.36
CA LYS A 294 61.90 8.84 -40.89
C LYS A 294 63.07 8.69 -41.88
N LYS A 295 63.12 9.52 -42.93
CA LYS A 295 64.29 9.76 -43.80
C LYS A 295 64.80 11.15 -43.50
#